data_AF-A0A7J5EXE9-F1
#
_entry.id   AF-A0A7J5EXE9-F1
#
_cell.length_a   1.000
_cell.length_b   1.000
_cell.length_c   1.000
_cell.angle_alpha   90.00
_cell.angle_beta   90.00
_cell.angle_gamma   90.00
#
_symmetry.space_group_name_H-M   'P 1'
#
loop_
_entity.id
_entity.type
_entity.pdbx_description
1 polymer ?
#
loop_
_entity_poly.entity_id
_entity_poly.type
_entity_poly.pdbx_seq_one_letter_code
_entity_poly.pdbx_strand_id
1 'polypeptide(L)'
;MRTLLTVTALSSALALAAACGGKKASTTPDEAAGAGGRDYRGDPDEDPCQGGMCPPETLDAIQRALDSKRRAAARCLSDAVNEGKASKDARGHVALAFKITPAGKAQDIQVVQSSIKNPDVEQCVIAEVQQIVFEKVPTTLDWAYTYAFESM
;
A
#
# COMPACT_ATOMS: atom_id res chain seq x y z
N MET A 1 13.16 -34.48 -43.35
CA MET A 1 12.80 -35.55 -42.39
C MET A 1 11.96 -34.91 -41.28
N ARG A 2 10.76 -35.44 -41.05
CA ARG A 2 9.72 -34.94 -40.13
C ARG A 2 9.84 -35.68 -38.79
N THR A 3 9.77 -34.98 -37.66
CA THR A 3 9.63 -35.58 -36.31
C THR A 3 8.82 -34.58 -35.48
N LEU A 4 7.49 -34.63 -35.54
CA LEU A 4 6.53 -35.36 -34.70
C LEU A 4 6.27 -34.70 -33.32
N LEU A 5 5.04 -34.17 -33.22
CA LEU A 5 4.33 -33.64 -32.05
C LEU A 5 4.13 -34.69 -30.95
N THR A 6 4.09 -34.26 -29.69
CA THR A 6 3.30 -34.93 -28.64
C THR A 6 2.56 -33.88 -27.80
N VAL A 7 1.23 -33.93 -27.89
CA VAL A 7 0.25 -33.20 -27.07
C VAL A 7 -0.16 -34.15 -25.95
N THR A 8 -0.13 -33.70 -24.69
CA THR A 8 -0.82 -34.39 -23.59
C THR A 8 -1.75 -33.40 -22.91
N ALA A 9 -3.04 -33.60 -23.15
CA ALA A 9 -4.14 -33.00 -22.42
C ALA A 9 -4.54 -33.98 -21.30
N LEU A 10 -4.71 -33.50 -20.06
CA LEU A 10 -5.39 -34.25 -19.02
C LEU A 10 -6.37 -33.33 -18.29
N SER A 11 -7.64 -33.52 -18.60
CA SER A 11 -8.80 -32.90 -17.96
C SER A 11 -9.08 -33.59 -16.62
N SER A 12 -9.50 -32.83 -15.59
CA SER A 12 -10.22 -33.37 -14.44
C SER A 12 -11.13 -32.29 -13.85
N ALA A 13 -12.43 -32.46 -14.08
CA ALA A 13 -13.50 -31.71 -13.42
C ALA A 13 -14.15 -32.64 -12.40
N LEU A 14 -14.40 -32.17 -11.18
CA LEU A 14 -15.39 -32.75 -10.28
C LEU A 14 -16.07 -31.62 -9.49
N ALA A 15 -17.38 -31.48 -9.71
CA ALA A 15 -18.30 -30.70 -8.88
C ALA A 15 -18.97 -31.64 -7.85
N LEU A 16 -19.37 -31.11 -6.69
CA LEU A 16 -20.73 -31.16 -6.14
C LEU A 16 -20.78 -30.74 -4.66
N ALA A 17 -21.89 -30.09 -4.31
CA ALA A 17 -22.24 -29.44 -3.06
C ALA A 17 -22.63 -30.40 -1.92
N ALA A 18 -22.61 -29.91 -0.67
CA ALA A 18 -23.77 -29.87 0.25
C ALA A 18 -23.39 -29.62 1.74
N ALA A 19 -24.14 -28.68 2.35
CA ALA A 19 -24.80 -28.74 3.66
C ALA A 19 -24.02 -28.98 4.98
N CYS A 20 -24.09 -27.98 5.87
CA CYS A 20 -24.46 -28.05 7.29
C CYS A 20 -24.63 -26.58 7.77
N GLY A 21 -25.76 -26.05 8.25
CA GLY A 21 -26.89 -26.69 8.91
C GLY A 21 -26.61 -26.89 10.40
N GLY A 22 -26.51 -25.79 11.18
CA GLY A 22 -26.23 -25.86 12.61
C GLY A 22 -26.81 -24.67 13.39
N LYS A 23 -28.05 -24.84 13.87
CA LYS A 23 -28.75 -23.94 14.80
C LYS A 23 -28.72 -24.56 16.21
N LYS A 24 -27.94 -24.01 17.14
CA LYS A 24 -28.00 -24.16 18.62
C LYS A 24 -27.06 -23.08 19.20
N ALA A 25 -27.28 -22.42 20.32
CA ALA A 25 -28.39 -22.22 21.23
C ALA A 25 -27.99 -20.98 22.06
N SER A 26 -28.94 -20.11 22.38
CA SER A 26 -28.71 -19.02 23.33
C SER A 26 -28.54 -19.59 24.73
N THR A 27 -27.37 -19.39 25.31
CA THR A 27 -27.14 -19.52 26.76
C THR A 27 -26.41 -18.28 27.22
N THR A 28 -27.18 -17.37 27.82
CA THR A 28 -26.69 -16.24 28.60
C THR A 28 -26.08 -16.77 29.90
N PRO A 29 -24.91 -16.25 30.30
CA PRO A 29 -24.68 -15.94 31.71
C PRO A 29 -24.68 -14.42 31.90
N ASP A 30 -25.53 -13.99 32.83
CA ASP A 30 -25.58 -12.64 33.37
C ASP A 30 -24.24 -12.30 34.08
N GLU A 31 -23.74 -11.12 33.73
CA GLU A 31 -22.89 -10.19 34.48
C GLU A 31 -21.65 -10.68 35.25
N ALA A 32 -20.48 -10.30 34.73
CA ALA A 32 -19.48 -9.63 35.56
C ALA A 32 -19.00 -8.38 34.82
N ALA A 33 -19.33 -7.22 35.38
CA ALA A 33 -18.99 -5.90 34.91
C ALA A 33 -17.46 -5.74 34.72
N GLY A 34 -17.02 -5.79 33.47
CA GLY A 34 -15.73 -5.29 33.01
C GLY A 34 -15.95 -3.98 32.27
N ALA A 35 -15.69 -2.87 32.94
CA ALA A 35 -15.75 -1.53 32.37
C ALA A 35 -14.83 -1.41 31.14
N GLY A 36 -15.35 -0.85 30.05
CA GLY A 36 -14.52 -0.26 29.00
C GLY A 36 -14.75 -0.72 27.56
N GLY A 37 -15.90 -1.30 27.21
CA GLY A 37 -16.31 -1.41 25.82
C GLY A 37 -16.88 -0.08 25.33
N ARG A 38 -16.04 0.82 24.82
CA ARG A 38 -16.55 1.96 24.05
C ARG A 38 -16.99 1.42 22.69
N ASP A 39 -18.29 1.23 22.54
CA ASP A 39 -18.93 1.16 21.24
C ASP A 39 -18.56 2.45 20.50
N TYR A 40 -17.55 2.40 19.62
CA TYR A 40 -17.24 3.46 18.68
C TYR A 40 -18.40 3.57 17.69
N ARG A 41 -19.46 4.24 18.12
CA ARG A 41 -20.43 4.85 17.22
C ARG A 41 -19.80 6.17 16.76
N GLY A 42 -18.75 6.05 15.94
CA GLY A 42 -17.98 7.18 15.45
C GLY A 42 -18.92 8.21 14.84
N ASP A 43 -18.89 9.40 15.41
CA ASP A 43 -19.48 10.57 14.79
C ASP A 43 -18.68 10.85 13.50
N PRO A 44 -19.33 11.09 12.34
CA PRO A 44 -18.62 11.35 11.09
C PRO A 44 -17.77 12.63 11.10
N ASP A 45 -17.90 13.46 12.14
CA ASP A 45 -17.11 14.68 12.35
C ASP A 45 -16.02 14.52 13.43
N GLU A 46 -15.81 13.32 14.01
CA GLU A 46 -14.75 13.08 14.99
C GLU A 46 -13.36 12.96 14.34
N ASP A 47 -12.43 13.73 14.91
CA ASP A 47 -11.00 13.83 14.55
C ASP A 47 -10.32 12.45 14.62
N PRO A 48 -9.90 11.85 13.49
CA PRO A 48 -9.35 10.51 13.53
C PRO A 48 -8.00 10.46 14.29
N CYS A 49 -7.20 11.52 14.33
CA CYS A 49 -5.86 11.49 14.94
C CYS A 49 -5.77 12.24 16.27
N GLN A 50 -6.85 12.22 17.05
CA GLN A 50 -6.90 12.94 18.32
C GLN A 50 -5.85 12.40 19.32
N GLY A 51 -4.99 13.30 19.82
CA GLY A 51 -3.91 12.95 20.76
C GLY A 51 -2.59 12.52 20.10
N GLY A 52 -2.43 12.74 18.80
CA GLY A 52 -1.17 12.45 18.09
C GLY A 52 -1.03 10.99 17.63
N MET A 53 -2.08 10.19 17.77
CA MET A 53 -2.13 8.82 17.28
C MET A 53 -3.29 8.68 16.31
N CYS A 54 -2.98 8.50 15.02
CA CYS A 54 -3.99 8.23 14.01
C CYS A 54 -4.57 6.82 14.18
N PRO A 55 -5.82 6.60 13.75
CA PRO A 55 -6.43 5.29 13.77
C PRO A 55 -5.69 4.39 12.78
N PRO A 56 -5.67 3.07 13.03
CA PRO A 56 -5.03 2.13 12.13
C PRO A 56 -5.61 2.19 10.71
N GLU A 57 -6.91 2.46 10.55
CA GLU A 57 -7.55 2.57 9.24
C GLU A 57 -6.99 3.72 8.38
N THR A 58 -6.66 4.86 9.01
CA THR A 58 -6.05 6.01 8.33
C THR A 58 -4.62 5.71 7.90
N LEU A 59 -3.84 5.06 8.77
CA LEU A 59 -2.47 4.63 8.46
C LEU A 59 -2.46 3.63 7.29
N ASP A 60 -3.38 2.68 7.30
CA ASP A 60 -3.56 1.70 6.23
C ASP A 60 -4.02 2.35 4.93
N ALA A 61 -4.87 3.38 4.99
CA ALA A 61 -5.27 4.15 3.81
C ALA A 61 -4.08 4.89 3.18
N ILE A 62 -3.24 5.53 3.99
CA ILE A 62 -2.01 6.19 3.54
C ILE A 62 -1.06 5.18 2.89
N GLN A 63 -0.82 4.04 3.55
CA GLN A 63 0.05 2.99 3.04
C GLN A 63 -0.47 2.45 1.70
N ARG A 64 -1.77 2.18 1.58
CA ARG A 64 -2.40 1.73 0.33
C ARG A 64 -2.27 2.76 -0.79
N ALA A 65 -2.42 4.05 -0.48
CA ALA A 65 -2.23 5.12 -1.46
C ALA A 65 -0.79 5.14 -2.00
N LEU A 66 0.21 5.00 -1.14
CA LEU A 66 1.62 4.92 -1.53
C LEU A 66 1.95 3.64 -2.31
N ASP A 67 1.41 2.51 -1.86
CA ASP A 67 1.55 1.20 -2.51
C ASP A 67 0.96 1.22 -3.93
N SER A 68 -0.13 1.95 -4.14
CA SER A 68 -0.75 2.10 -5.47
C SER A 68 0.21 2.72 -6.50
N LYS A 69 1.15 3.55 -6.04
CA LYS A 69 2.17 4.20 -6.88
C LYS A 69 3.40 3.36 -7.14
N ARG A 70 3.56 2.17 -6.52
CA ARG A 70 4.76 1.31 -6.72
C ARG A 70 5.05 1.01 -8.18
N ARG A 71 4.03 0.73 -9.00
CA ARG A 71 4.21 0.45 -10.43
C ARG A 71 4.62 1.69 -11.22
N ALA A 72 4.10 2.87 -10.87
CA ALA A 72 4.46 4.12 -11.52
C ALA A 72 5.89 4.52 -11.14
N ALA A 73 6.24 4.42 -9.85
CA ALA A 73 7.61 4.58 -9.38
C ALA A 73 8.56 3.63 -10.12
N ALA A 74 8.23 2.33 -10.24
CA ALA A 74 9.08 1.37 -10.95
C ALA A 74 9.37 1.78 -12.40
N ARG A 75 8.42 2.41 -13.09
CA ARG A 75 8.62 2.95 -14.45
C ARG A 75 9.64 4.07 -14.49
N CYS A 76 9.78 4.88 -13.43
CA CYS A 76 10.82 5.89 -13.37
C CYS A 76 12.22 5.29 -13.60
N LEU A 77 12.50 4.11 -13.02
CA LEU A 77 13.75 3.42 -13.28
C LEU A 77 13.81 2.84 -14.69
N SER A 78 12.74 2.19 -15.15
CA SER A 78 12.66 1.64 -16.52
C SER A 78 12.92 2.70 -17.58
N ASP A 79 12.32 3.87 -17.44
CA ASP A 79 12.45 4.98 -18.37
C ASP A 79 13.89 5.51 -18.36
N ALA A 80 14.49 5.68 -17.17
CA ALA A 80 15.91 6.03 -17.06
C ALA A 80 16.85 4.98 -17.70
N VAL A 81 16.54 3.69 -17.60
CA VAL A 81 17.30 2.62 -18.29
C VAL A 81 17.13 2.70 -19.80
N ASN A 82 15.90 2.89 -20.28
CA ASN A 82 15.57 3.00 -21.71
C ASN A 82 16.22 4.24 -22.35
N GLU A 83 16.34 5.33 -21.59
CA GLU A 83 17.01 6.57 -21.99
C GLU A 83 18.55 6.48 -21.88
N GLY A 84 19.09 5.36 -21.39
CA GLY A 84 20.55 5.18 -21.20
C GLY A 84 21.13 5.98 -20.03
N LYS A 85 20.29 6.48 -19.13
CA LYS A 85 20.66 7.25 -17.93
C LYS A 85 20.90 6.36 -16.71
N ALA A 86 20.45 5.12 -16.75
CA ALA A 86 20.69 4.10 -15.73
C ALA A 86 21.18 2.78 -16.36
N SER A 87 21.90 1.98 -15.58
CA SER A 87 22.33 0.64 -16.00
C SER A 87 21.14 -0.30 -16.17
N LYS A 88 21.20 -1.23 -17.13
CA LYS A 88 20.16 -2.28 -17.29
C LYS A 88 20.01 -3.16 -16.05
N ASP A 89 21.09 -3.32 -15.29
CA ASP A 89 21.10 -4.08 -14.04
C ASP A 89 20.84 -3.20 -12.80
N ALA A 90 20.39 -1.95 -13.00
CA ALA A 90 20.10 -1.04 -11.90
C ALA A 90 18.98 -1.62 -11.02
N ARG A 91 19.24 -1.63 -9.72
CA ARG A 91 18.34 -2.13 -8.67
C ARG A 91 18.66 -1.40 -7.38
N GLY A 92 17.69 -1.33 -6.47
CA GLY A 92 17.90 -0.59 -5.24
C GLY A 92 16.63 -0.03 -4.64
N HIS A 93 16.74 1.11 -3.98
CA HIS A 93 15.62 1.79 -3.36
C HIS A 93 15.79 3.30 -3.36
N VAL A 94 14.65 3.98 -3.21
CA VAL A 94 14.55 5.41 -2.91
C VAL A 94 13.61 5.54 -1.70
N ALA A 95 14.15 6.03 -0.58
CA ALA A 95 13.42 6.33 0.63
C ALA A 95 13.13 7.83 0.69
N LEU A 96 11.86 8.16 0.91
CA LEU A 96 11.34 9.51 1.00
C LEU A 96 10.89 9.81 2.42
N ALA A 97 11.08 11.05 2.86
CA ALA A 97 10.39 11.65 4.00
C ALA A 97 9.57 12.85 3.53
N PHE A 98 8.37 13.01 4.05
CA PHE A 98 7.45 14.08 3.66
C PHE A 98 6.36 14.30 4.71
N LYS A 99 5.59 15.37 4.55
CA LYS A 99 4.44 15.70 5.39
C LYS A 99 3.13 15.51 4.63
N ILE A 100 2.17 14.82 5.23
CA ILE A 100 0.80 14.76 4.72
C ILE A 100 -0.01 15.84 5.43
N THR A 101 -0.48 16.82 4.68
CA THR A 101 -1.28 17.93 5.22
C THR A 101 -2.74 17.54 5.42
N PRO A 102 -3.50 18.31 6.22
CA PRO A 102 -4.94 18.08 6.37
C PRO A 102 -5.76 18.15 5.07
N ALA A 103 -5.20 18.78 4.04
CA ALA A 103 -5.78 18.81 2.69
C ALA A 103 -5.61 17.48 1.92
N GLY A 104 -4.99 16.46 2.51
CA GLY A 104 -4.71 15.18 1.86
C GLY A 104 -3.60 15.29 0.81
N LYS A 105 -2.63 16.19 1.02
CA LYS A 105 -1.53 16.45 0.07
C LYS A 105 -0.17 16.29 0.74
N ALA A 106 0.76 15.65 0.03
CA ALA A 106 2.16 15.58 0.42
C ALA A 106 2.87 16.93 0.19
N GLN A 107 3.66 17.35 1.18
CA GLN A 107 4.51 18.54 1.17
C GLN A 107 5.90 18.19 1.73
N ASP A 108 6.87 19.08 1.53
CA ASP A 108 8.25 18.91 2.03
C ASP A 108 8.87 17.55 1.65
N ILE A 109 8.60 17.04 0.45
CA ILE A 109 9.08 15.72 0.02
C ILE A 109 10.57 15.77 -0.23
N GLN A 110 11.32 14.93 0.49
CA GLN A 110 12.77 14.85 0.42
C GLN A 110 13.22 13.40 0.28
N VAL A 111 14.27 13.17 -0.51
CA VAL A 111 14.98 11.89 -0.54
C VAL A 111 15.89 11.83 0.68
N VAL A 112 15.62 10.90 1.60
CA VAL A 112 16.46 10.68 2.79
C VAL A 112 17.51 9.61 2.57
N GLN A 113 17.25 8.67 1.66
CA GLN A 113 18.21 7.64 1.28
C GLN A 113 17.92 7.17 -0.14
N SER A 114 18.97 6.97 -0.95
CA SER A 114 18.85 6.41 -2.29
C SER A 114 20.06 5.55 -2.59
N SER A 115 19.82 4.29 -2.95
CA SER A 115 20.88 3.40 -3.45
C SER A 115 20.98 3.44 -4.97
N ILE A 116 19.95 3.93 -5.67
CA ILE A 116 19.95 4.13 -7.13
C ILE A 116 20.87 5.30 -7.51
N LYS A 117 20.93 6.35 -6.67
CA LYS A 117 21.78 7.54 -6.86
C LYS A 117 21.63 8.16 -8.25
N ASN A 118 20.40 8.16 -8.77
CA ASN A 118 20.06 8.77 -10.05
C ASN A 118 19.03 9.88 -9.80
N PRO A 119 19.39 11.15 -10.05
CA PRO A 119 18.52 12.27 -9.74
C PRO A 119 17.24 12.28 -10.58
N ASP A 120 17.27 11.79 -11.83
CA ASP A 120 16.09 11.73 -12.68
C ASP A 120 15.08 10.72 -12.13
N VAL A 121 15.56 9.56 -11.66
CA VAL A 121 14.71 8.56 -11.00
C VAL A 121 14.13 9.12 -9.70
N GLU A 122 14.97 9.76 -8.87
CA GLU A 122 14.54 10.35 -7.60
C GLU A 122 13.46 11.42 -7.79
N GLN A 123 13.63 12.34 -8.75
CA GLN A 123 12.64 13.37 -9.05
C GLN A 123 11.35 12.79 -9.63
N CYS A 124 11.44 11.77 -10.48
CA CYS A 124 10.26 11.08 -10.99
C CYS A 124 9.46 10.41 -9.86
N VAL A 125 10.13 9.76 -8.90
CA VAL A 125 9.46 9.15 -7.74
C VAL A 125 8.81 10.20 -6.84
N ILE A 126 9.46 11.35 -6.63
CA ILE A 126 8.85 12.49 -5.91
C ILE A 126 7.57 12.95 -6.62
N ALA A 127 7.61 13.11 -7.95
CA ALA A 127 6.46 13.53 -8.73
C ALA A 127 5.28 12.55 -8.61
N GLU A 128 5.55 11.24 -8.55
CA GLU A 128 4.52 10.23 -8.32
C GLU A 128 3.84 10.38 -6.96
N VAL A 129 4.59 10.69 -5.90
CA VAL A 129 4.04 10.95 -4.56
C VAL A 129 3.25 12.25 -4.50
N GLN A 130 3.70 13.30 -5.19
CA GLN A 130 2.99 14.59 -5.26
C GLN A 130 1.59 14.48 -5.89
N GLN A 131 1.41 13.52 -6.79
CA GLN A 131 0.12 13.27 -7.43
C GLN A 131 -0.90 12.57 -6.52
N ILE A 132 -0.46 12.00 -5.40
CA ILE A 132 -1.37 11.29 -4.50
C ILE A 132 -2.34 12.29 -3.86
N VAL A 133 -3.61 11.88 -3.79
CA VAL A 133 -4.62 12.50 -2.94
C VAL A 133 -4.83 11.54 -1.79
N PHE A 134 -4.28 11.88 -0.63
CA PHE A 134 -4.47 11.10 0.59
C PHE A 134 -5.86 11.35 1.14
N GLU A 135 -6.35 10.40 1.93
CA GLU A 135 -7.49 10.66 2.80
C GLU A 135 -7.16 11.84 3.72
N LYS A 136 -8.17 12.66 4.02
CA LYS A 136 -7.94 13.84 4.84
C LYS A 136 -7.54 13.39 6.24
N VAL A 137 -6.49 14.03 6.73
CA VAL A 137 -6.01 13.87 8.09
C VAL A 137 -6.33 15.15 8.88
N PRO A 138 -6.50 15.09 10.19
CA PRO A 138 -6.94 16.24 10.99
C PRO A 138 -5.76 17.19 11.28
N THR A 139 -4.56 16.64 11.37
CA THR A 139 -3.30 17.36 11.57
C THR A 139 -2.28 16.95 10.52
N THR A 140 -1.26 17.79 10.32
CA THR A 140 -0.13 17.40 9.50
C THR A 140 0.58 16.19 10.10
N LEU A 141 0.87 15.18 9.27
CA LEU A 141 1.56 13.95 9.68
C LEU A 141 2.91 13.85 8.98
N ASP A 142 3.97 13.61 9.74
CA ASP A 142 5.26 13.22 9.18
C ASP A 142 5.21 11.74 8.74
N TRP A 143 5.68 11.47 7.52
CA TRP A 143 5.68 10.13 6.95
C TRP A 143 7.02 9.81 6.28
N ALA A 144 7.37 8.53 6.30
CA ALA A 144 8.50 8.01 5.55
C ALA A 144 8.08 6.75 4.78
N TYR A 145 8.52 6.65 3.53
CA TYR A 145 8.17 5.51 2.68
C TYR A 145 9.31 5.18 1.72
N THR A 146 9.54 3.88 1.50
CA THR A 146 10.60 3.38 0.62
C THR A 146 10.02 2.66 -0.57
N TYR A 147 10.36 3.13 -1.77
CA TYR A 147 10.13 2.40 -3.01
C TYR A 147 11.36 1.53 -3.31
N ALA A 148 11.15 0.22 -3.41
CA ALA A 148 12.16 -0.73 -3.85
C ALA A 148 12.03 -0.99 -5.36
N PHE A 149 13.17 -1.12 -6.02
CA PHE A 149 13.31 -1.36 -7.45
C PHE A 149 14.12 -2.64 -7.65
N GLU A 150 13.50 -3.59 -8.32
CA GLU A 150 14.15 -4.84 -8.72
C GLU A 150 14.67 -4.72 -10.16
N SER A 151 15.72 -5.47 -10.47
CA SER A 151 16.23 -5.56 -11.85
C SER A 151 15.16 -6.21 -12.74
N MET A 152 14.92 -5.62 -13.92
CA MET A 152 14.01 -6.14 -14.93
C MET A 152 14.62 -7.21 -15.81
#